data_AF-X0VKP9-F1
#
_entry.id   AF-X0VKP9-F1
#
_cell.length_a   1.000
_cell.length_b   1.000
_cell.length_c   1.000
_cell.angle_alpha   90.00
_cell.angle_beta   90.00
_cell.angle_gamma   90.00
#
_symmetry.space_group_name_H-M   'P 1'
#
loop_
_entity.id
_entity.type
_entity.pdbx_description
1 polymer ?
#
loop_
_entity_poly.entity_id
_entity_poly.type
_entity_poly.pdbx_seq_one_letter_code
_entity_poly.pdbx_strand_id
1 'polypeptide(L)'
;GNRIVSSNKFPFICDLFRNKKVSLCKKEWLLHLYKSKNKEGIYFFPCKGGLFNIMSSMRLFGEIIGAVVVCGIRKEDNVKDYSQIAVQLRVEKSELIDAFNEVKKLDDEEIRKIAELLNLFSKTIPNIAKRSYDANRKNYELDVLLKLLSIVHSKKRLEGVVKAVMSYLIEIIKAVDCSILVNDEEGIKKFSYRNETQIGFDNEKKLMSQKACSLINVNKELGLNIDNEYNNLLIIPLKSKEKELGAVFLYGGDIKNLKE
;
A
#
# COMPACT_ATOMS: atom_id res chain seq x y z
N GLY A 1 -5.97 10.81 2.78
CA GLY A 1 -5.73 10.56 1.35
C GLY A 1 -4.79 11.60 0.76
N ASN A 2 -3.75 11.15 0.06
CA ASN A 2 -2.90 12.01 -0.75
C ASN A 2 -3.54 12.21 -2.13
N ARG A 3 -3.48 13.43 -2.68
CA ARG A 3 -4.02 13.76 -4.01
C ARG A 3 -3.06 13.17 -5.04
N ILE A 4 -3.50 12.17 -5.80
CA ILE A 4 -2.64 11.41 -6.72
C ILE A 4 -2.51 12.15 -8.06
N VAL A 5 -3.60 12.72 -8.58
CA VAL A 5 -3.62 13.48 -9.84
C VAL A 5 -4.65 14.60 -9.74
N SER A 6 -4.46 15.68 -10.49
CA SER A 6 -5.50 16.67 -10.77
C SER A 6 -5.42 17.17 -12.20
N SER A 7 -6.59 17.43 -12.78
CA SER A 7 -6.72 18.29 -13.95
C SER A 7 -6.05 19.66 -13.70
N ASN A 8 -5.38 20.21 -14.72
CA ASN A 8 -4.83 21.58 -14.70
C ASN A 8 -5.90 22.65 -14.99
N LYS A 9 -7.15 22.25 -15.26
CA LYS A 9 -8.28 23.15 -15.42
C LYS A 9 -9.24 22.89 -14.28
N PHE A 10 -9.12 23.66 -13.21
CA PHE A 10 -10.17 23.78 -12.22
C PHE A 10 -11.13 24.87 -12.65
N PRO A 11 -12.39 24.85 -12.18
CA PRO A 11 -13.18 26.08 -12.14
C PRO A 11 -12.33 27.18 -11.48
N PHE A 12 -12.30 28.39 -12.05
CA PHE A 12 -11.45 29.51 -11.57
C PHE A 12 -11.56 29.72 -10.05
N ILE A 13 -12.77 29.58 -9.52
CA ILE A 13 -13.09 29.59 -8.09
C ILE A 13 -12.29 28.56 -7.25
N CYS A 14 -12.06 27.36 -7.77
CA CYS A 14 -11.25 26.33 -7.10
C CYS A 14 -9.74 26.63 -7.17
N ASP A 15 -9.28 27.32 -8.23
CA ASP A 15 -7.89 27.78 -8.34
C ASP A 15 -7.60 28.96 -7.39
N LEU A 16 -8.56 29.89 -7.24
CA LEU A 16 -8.51 30.93 -6.21
C LEU A 16 -8.30 30.34 -4.81
N PHE A 17 -9.04 29.27 -4.47
CA PHE A 17 -8.91 28.61 -3.16
C PHE A 17 -7.56 27.93 -2.96
N ARG A 18 -7.02 27.33 -4.03
CA ARG A 18 -5.73 26.65 -4.01
C ARG A 18 -4.58 27.63 -3.78
N ASN A 19 -4.61 28.78 -4.46
CA ASN A 19 -3.59 29.82 -4.35
C ASN A 19 -3.57 30.49 -2.95
N LYS A 20 -4.71 30.55 -2.27
CA LYS A 20 -4.82 31.10 -0.90
C LYS A 20 -4.57 30.07 0.21
N LYS A 21 -4.10 28.86 -0.11
CA LYS A 21 -3.79 27.74 0.83
C LYS A 21 -4.96 27.33 1.74
N VAL A 22 -6.20 27.48 1.26
CA VAL A 22 -7.38 27.14 2.06
C VAL A 22 -7.53 25.61 2.14
N SER A 23 -7.29 25.02 3.30
CA SER A 23 -7.33 23.55 3.52
C SER A 23 -8.73 22.96 3.67
N LEU A 24 -9.78 23.79 3.61
CA LEU A 24 -11.17 23.41 3.90
C LEU A 24 -11.69 22.33 2.94
N CYS A 25 -11.41 22.44 1.64
CA CYS A 25 -11.97 21.53 0.62
C CYS A 25 -11.50 20.08 0.80
N LYS A 26 -10.22 19.86 1.15
CA LYS A 26 -9.67 18.49 1.30
C LYS A 26 -10.29 17.75 2.49
N LYS A 27 -10.46 18.44 3.63
CA LYS A 27 -11.07 17.84 4.83
C LYS A 27 -12.54 17.50 4.58
N GLU A 28 -13.25 18.38 3.88
CA GLU A 28 -14.65 18.19 3.51
C GLU A 28 -14.84 17.01 2.55
N TRP A 29 -14.02 16.89 1.50
CA TRP A 29 -14.06 15.74 0.59
C TRP A 29 -13.84 14.42 1.32
N LEU A 30 -12.88 14.36 2.25
CA LEU A 30 -12.66 13.16 3.07
C LEU A 30 -13.88 12.84 3.94
N LEU A 31 -14.49 13.85 4.56
CA LEU A 31 -15.68 13.68 5.38
C LEU A 31 -16.87 13.14 4.55
N HIS A 32 -17.09 13.65 3.34
CA HIS A 32 -18.11 13.12 2.44
C HIS A 32 -17.77 11.71 1.94
N LEU A 33 -16.50 11.41 1.68
CA LEU A 33 -16.05 10.07 1.32
C LEU A 33 -16.33 9.06 2.45
N TYR A 34 -16.04 9.41 3.71
CA TYR A 34 -16.38 8.58 4.87
C TYR A 34 -17.89 8.41 5.06
N LYS A 35 -18.69 9.47 4.84
CA LYS A 35 -20.16 9.36 4.86
C LYS A 35 -20.69 8.45 3.73
N SER A 36 -19.96 8.33 2.63
CA SER A 36 -20.29 7.43 1.52
C SER A 36 -19.80 5.99 1.72
N LYS A 37 -19.23 5.64 2.89
CA LYS A 37 -18.52 4.37 3.11
C LYS A 37 -19.33 3.10 2.83
N ASN A 38 -20.66 3.17 2.94
CA ASN A 38 -21.56 2.04 2.70
C ASN A 38 -22.40 2.17 1.43
N LYS A 39 -22.17 3.23 0.65
CA LYS A 39 -22.89 3.44 -0.60
C LYS A 39 -21.94 3.08 -1.74
N GLU A 40 -22.49 2.53 -2.81
CA GLU A 40 -21.83 2.45 -4.12
C GLU A 40 -22.42 3.50 -5.07
N GLY A 41 -21.63 3.93 -6.05
CA GLY A 41 -22.08 4.84 -7.10
C GLY A 41 -21.68 6.30 -6.90
N ILE A 42 -22.63 7.19 -7.18
CA ILE A 42 -22.43 8.62 -7.36
C ILE A 42 -23.00 9.42 -6.19
N TYR A 43 -22.22 10.36 -5.69
CA TYR A 43 -22.57 11.24 -4.58
C TYR A 43 -22.54 12.68 -5.02
N PHE A 44 -23.68 13.35 -4.85
CA PHE A 44 -23.78 14.78 -4.96
C PHE A 44 -23.59 15.38 -3.58
N PHE A 45 -22.75 16.41 -3.47
CA PHE A 45 -22.56 17.10 -2.20
C PHE A 45 -22.22 18.58 -2.42
N PRO A 46 -22.78 19.47 -1.58
CA PRO A 46 -22.35 20.86 -1.51
C PRO A 46 -20.96 20.96 -0.89
N CYS A 47 -20.15 21.95 -1.30
CA CYS A 47 -18.97 22.35 -0.54
C CYS A 47 -19.13 23.74 0.06
N LYS A 48 -18.31 24.04 1.07
CA LYS A 48 -18.26 25.38 1.70
C LYS A 48 -17.94 26.53 0.75
N GLY A 49 -17.45 26.23 -0.44
CA GLY A 49 -17.28 27.20 -1.52
C GLY A 49 -18.57 27.55 -2.25
N GLY A 50 -19.76 27.09 -1.79
CA GLY A 50 -21.07 27.34 -2.39
C GLY A 50 -21.29 26.62 -3.74
N LEU A 51 -20.50 25.58 -4.02
CA LEU A 51 -20.57 24.80 -5.24
C LEU A 51 -21.11 23.41 -4.95
N PHE A 52 -21.91 22.89 -5.86
CA PHE A 52 -22.24 21.47 -5.88
C PHE A 52 -21.14 20.69 -6.60
N ASN A 53 -20.75 19.58 -6.00
CA ASN A 53 -19.75 18.66 -6.52
C ASN A 53 -20.37 17.27 -6.68
N ILE A 54 -19.72 16.46 -7.50
CA ILE A 54 -20.05 15.07 -7.74
C ILE A 54 -18.83 14.21 -7.45
N MET A 55 -19.04 13.07 -6.81
CA MET A 55 -17.99 12.16 -6.37
C MET A 55 -18.40 10.71 -6.63
N SER A 56 -17.43 9.87 -6.97
CA SER A 56 -17.58 8.41 -6.93
C SER A 56 -16.42 7.79 -6.15
N SER A 57 -16.73 6.90 -5.21
CA SER A 57 -15.72 6.22 -4.39
C SER A 57 -15.02 5.12 -5.19
N MET A 58 -13.69 5.05 -5.05
CA MET A 58 -12.85 3.99 -5.61
C MET A 58 -12.68 2.90 -4.56
N ARG A 59 -13.01 1.66 -4.94
CA ARG A 59 -12.87 0.50 -4.07
C ARG A 59 -11.92 -0.53 -4.64
N LEU A 60 -11.16 -1.17 -3.76
CA LEU A 60 -10.34 -2.33 -4.07
C LEU A 60 -10.44 -3.31 -2.91
N PHE A 61 -10.78 -4.57 -3.19
CA PHE A 61 -11.02 -5.59 -2.16
C PHE A 61 -12.09 -5.19 -1.11
N GLY A 62 -13.13 -4.47 -1.54
CA GLY A 62 -14.20 -3.96 -0.64
C GLY A 62 -13.83 -2.71 0.16
N GLU A 63 -12.53 -2.39 0.27
CA GLU A 63 -12.00 -1.22 0.95
C GLU A 63 -12.07 0.04 0.05
N ILE A 64 -12.38 1.20 0.65
CA ILE A 64 -12.31 2.48 -0.07
C ILE A 64 -10.85 2.95 -0.10
N ILE A 65 -10.27 3.00 -1.29
CA ILE A 65 -8.90 3.45 -1.51
C ILE A 65 -8.82 4.94 -1.93
N GLY A 66 -9.94 5.52 -2.34
CA GLY A 66 -10.01 6.92 -2.77
C GLY A 66 -11.34 7.29 -3.39
N ALA A 67 -11.34 8.38 -4.15
CA ALA A 67 -12.50 8.82 -4.91
C ALA A 67 -12.08 9.64 -6.13
N VAL A 68 -12.94 9.64 -7.15
CA VAL A 68 -12.88 10.60 -8.26
C VAL A 68 -13.92 11.68 -7.99
N VAL A 69 -13.51 12.95 -8.07
CA VAL A 69 -14.36 14.10 -7.73
C VAL A 69 -14.32 15.10 -8.88
N VAL A 70 -15.50 15.53 -9.34
CA VAL A 70 -15.64 16.70 -10.22
C VAL A 70 -16.25 17.83 -9.39
N CYS A 71 -15.53 18.95 -9.35
CA CYS A 71 -15.92 20.11 -8.57
C CYS A 71 -16.71 21.11 -9.43
N GLY A 72 -17.68 21.79 -8.82
CA GLY A 72 -18.37 22.91 -9.48
C GLY A 72 -19.28 22.51 -10.64
N ILE A 73 -20.02 21.40 -10.51
CA ILE A 73 -21.00 21.00 -11.54
C ILE A 73 -22.17 21.99 -11.66
N ARG A 74 -22.48 22.71 -10.57
CA ARG A 74 -23.42 23.84 -10.54
C ARG A 74 -23.18 24.68 -9.29
N LYS A 75 -23.70 25.91 -9.30
CA LYS A 75 -23.82 26.74 -8.10
C LYS A 75 -24.91 26.17 -7.20
N GLU A 76 -24.82 26.40 -5.90
CA GLU A 76 -26.00 26.23 -5.04
C GLU A 76 -27.07 27.25 -5.42
N ASP A 77 -28.33 26.81 -5.52
CA ASP A 77 -29.45 27.68 -5.90
C ASP A 77 -29.70 28.80 -4.86
N ASN A 78 -29.16 28.66 -3.64
CA ASN A 78 -29.34 29.59 -2.53
C ASN A 78 -28.01 29.91 -1.83
N VAL A 79 -27.05 30.50 -2.53
CA VAL A 79 -25.87 31.10 -1.88
C VAL A 79 -26.31 32.34 -1.10
N LYS A 80 -26.70 32.14 0.17
CA LYS A 80 -27.34 33.18 1.00
C LYS A 80 -26.38 34.27 1.49
N ASP A 81 -25.07 34.03 1.53
CA ASP A 81 -24.11 35.03 2.01
C ASP A 81 -22.71 34.86 1.40
N TYR A 82 -22.48 35.49 0.25
CA TYR A 82 -21.16 35.58 -0.36
C TYR A 82 -20.12 36.24 0.56
N SER A 83 -20.55 37.08 1.51
CA SER A 83 -19.65 37.77 2.43
C SER A 83 -19.04 36.80 3.45
N GLN A 84 -19.85 35.91 4.01
CA GLN A 84 -19.35 34.85 4.90
C GLN A 84 -18.41 33.88 4.18
N ILE A 85 -18.78 33.47 2.97
CA ILE A 85 -17.97 32.56 2.15
C ILE A 85 -16.62 33.22 1.80
N ALA A 86 -16.64 34.49 1.39
CA ALA A 86 -15.43 35.27 1.10
C ALA A 86 -14.49 35.37 2.32
N VAL A 87 -15.02 35.61 3.52
CA VAL A 87 -14.26 35.64 4.78
C VAL A 87 -13.62 34.28 5.08
N GLN A 88 -14.39 33.18 4.97
CA GLN A 88 -13.89 31.83 5.21
C GLN A 88 -12.77 31.44 4.23
N LEU A 89 -12.85 31.94 3.00
CA LEU A 89 -11.95 31.61 1.90
C LEU A 89 -10.81 32.62 1.72
N ARG A 90 -10.82 33.74 2.46
CA ARG A 90 -9.82 34.82 2.39
C ARG A 90 -9.66 35.39 0.97
N VAL A 91 -10.79 35.60 0.30
CA VAL A 91 -10.90 36.22 -1.04
C VAL A 91 -11.77 37.46 -0.96
N GLU A 92 -11.63 38.39 -1.90
CA GLU A 92 -12.53 39.53 -1.96
C GLU A 92 -13.92 39.10 -2.39
N LYS A 93 -14.96 39.75 -1.85
CA LYS A 93 -16.35 39.42 -2.16
C LYS A 93 -16.66 39.62 -3.64
N SER A 94 -16.14 40.69 -4.25
CA SER A 94 -16.24 40.98 -5.68
C SER A 94 -15.62 39.87 -6.52
N GLU A 95 -14.36 39.53 -6.23
CA GLU A 95 -13.63 38.44 -6.90
C GLU A 95 -14.36 37.09 -6.80
N LEU A 96 -14.97 36.81 -5.63
CA LEU A 96 -15.78 35.61 -5.44
C LEU A 96 -17.04 35.63 -6.32
N ILE A 97 -17.77 36.74 -6.37
CA ILE A 97 -18.99 36.87 -7.20
C ILE A 97 -18.66 36.67 -8.67
N ASP A 98 -17.59 37.28 -9.17
CA ASP A 98 -17.15 37.14 -10.55
C ASP A 98 -16.78 35.68 -10.86
N ALA A 99 -16.00 35.05 -9.97
CA ALA A 99 -15.63 33.64 -10.11
C ALA A 99 -16.84 32.70 -10.08
N PHE A 100 -17.87 33.02 -9.30
CA PHE A 100 -19.13 32.30 -9.35
C PHE A 100 -19.81 32.50 -10.70
N ASN A 101 -19.91 33.73 -11.21
CA ASN A 101 -20.56 34.03 -12.49
C ASN A 101 -19.99 33.26 -13.68
N GLU A 102 -18.70 32.91 -13.63
CA GLU A 102 -18.04 32.08 -14.65
C GLU A 102 -18.33 30.57 -14.55
N VAL A 103 -18.92 30.08 -13.45
CA VAL A 103 -19.28 28.66 -13.33
C VAL A 103 -20.42 28.34 -14.30
N LYS A 104 -20.08 27.62 -15.38
CA LYS A 104 -21.05 27.12 -16.36
C LYS A 104 -22.12 26.29 -15.63
N LYS A 105 -23.39 26.65 -15.81
CA LYS A 105 -24.51 25.81 -15.39
C LYS A 105 -24.60 24.65 -16.36
N LEU A 106 -24.31 23.44 -15.87
CA LEU A 106 -24.50 22.22 -16.64
C LEU A 106 -25.98 21.81 -16.61
N ASP A 107 -26.48 21.29 -17.72
CA ASP A 107 -27.80 20.69 -17.75
C ASP A 107 -27.81 19.28 -17.12
N ASP A 108 -29.00 18.75 -16.87
CA ASP A 108 -29.15 17.44 -16.22
C ASP A 108 -28.59 16.29 -17.07
N GLU A 109 -28.57 16.44 -18.40
CA GLU A 109 -28.02 15.44 -19.30
C GLU A 109 -26.47 15.41 -19.24
N GLU A 110 -25.83 16.58 -19.25
CA GLU A 110 -24.39 16.75 -19.04
C GLU A 110 -23.98 16.18 -17.67
N ILE A 111 -24.73 16.50 -16.62
CA ILE A 111 -24.48 15.97 -15.27
C ILE A 111 -24.58 14.44 -15.25
N ARG A 112 -25.60 13.86 -15.91
CA ARG A 112 -25.75 12.40 -16.02
C ARG A 112 -24.56 11.75 -16.73
N LYS A 113 -24.12 12.32 -17.86
CA LYS A 113 -22.94 11.82 -18.60
C LYS A 113 -21.66 11.88 -17.76
N ILE A 114 -21.47 12.97 -17.01
CA ILE A 114 -20.34 13.10 -16.08
C ILE A 114 -20.43 12.04 -14.97
N ALA A 115 -21.62 11.79 -14.42
CA ALA A 115 -21.85 10.77 -13.41
C ALA A 115 -21.51 9.36 -13.91
N GLU A 116 -21.93 9.02 -15.14
CA GLU A 116 -21.61 7.75 -15.79
C GLU A 116 -20.09 7.58 -15.98
N LEU A 117 -19.41 8.60 -16.49
CA LEU A 117 -17.95 8.60 -16.64
C LEU A 117 -17.23 8.44 -15.30
N LEU A 118 -17.68 9.15 -14.26
CA LEU A 118 -17.11 9.04 -12.91
C LEU A 118 -17.24 7.64 -12.34
N ASN A 119 -18.40 7.02 -12.51
CA ASN A 119 -18.65 5.65 -12.09
C ASN A 119 -17.79 4.64 -12.87
N LEU A 120 -17.58 4.89 -14.17
CA LEU A 120 -16.68 4.06 -14.98
C LEU A 120 -15.23 4.19 -14.50
N PHE A 121 -14.74 5.41 -14.28
CA PHE A 121 -13.38 5.65 -13.81
C PHE A 121 -13.14 5.10 -12.41
N SER A 122 -14.11 5.25 -11.50
CA SER A 122 -13.97 4.79 -10.12
C SER A 122 -13.85 3.26 -10.01
N LYS A 123 -14.38 2.52 -10.99
CA LYS A 123 -14.22 1.08 -11.13
C LYS A 123 -12.98 0.68 -11.92
N THR A 124 -12.69 1.40 -13.00
CA THR A 124 -11.64 1.02 -13.96
C THR A 124 -10.24 1.32 -13.45
N ILE A 125 -10.03 2.51 -12.88
CA ILE A 125 -8.70 2.95 -12.44
C ILE A 125 -8.11 2.02 -11.36
N PRO A 126 -8.84 1.66 -10.29
CA PRO A 126 -8.33 0.74 -9.28
C PRO A 126 -7.95 -0.62 -9.85
N ASN A 127 -8.76 -1.14 -10.78
CA ASN A 127 -8.53 -2.44 -11.40
C ASN A 127 -7.30 -2.43 -12.30
N ILE A 128 -7.08 -1.36 -13.08
CA ILE A 128 -5.86 -1.21 -13.89
C ILE A 128 -4.63 -1.10 -12.99
N ALA A 129 -4.70 -0.29 -11.93
CA ALA A 129 -3.59 -0.14 -10.99
C ALA A 129 -3.22 -1.48 -10.33
N LYS A 130 -4.23 -2.25 -9.90
CA LYS A 130 -4.02 -3.60 -9.37
C LYS A 130 -3.38 -4.54 -10.40
N ARG A 131 -3.91 -4.60 -11.63
CA ARG A 131 -3.34 -5.46 -12.69
C ARG A 131 -1.89 -5.11 -13.00
N SER A 132 -1.56 -3.81 -13.02
CA SER A 132 -0.18 -3.34 -13.22
C SER A 132 0.74 -3.77 -12.07
N TYR A 133 0.28 -3.61 -10.82
CA TYR A 133 1.00 -4.08 -9.64
C TYR A 133 1.24 -5.61 -9.69
N ASP A 134 0.20 -6.39 -9.96
CA ASP A 134 0.27 -7.85 -10.05
C ASP A 134 1.23 -8.30 -11.18
N ALA A 135 1.20 -7.62 -12.33
CA ALA A 135 2.10 -7.90 -13.45
C ALA A 135 3.57 -7.57 -13.10
N ASN A 136 3.82 -6.43 -12.46
CA ASN A 136 5.18 -6.05 -12.03
C ASN A 136 5.72 -7.02 -10.99
N ARG A 137 4.88 -7.43 -10.03
CA ARG A 137 5.25 -8.46 -9.05
C ARG A 137 5.62 -9.77 -9.74
N LYS A 138 4.82 -10.22 -10.70
CA LYS A 138 5.11 -11.45 -11.46
C LYS A 138 6.41 -11.34 -12.26
N ASN A 139 6.67 -10.19 -12.88
CA ASN A 139 7.94 -9.96 -13.59
C ASN A 139 9.14 -10.00 -12.64
N TYR A 140 9.01 -9.40 -11.45
CA TYR A 140 10.04 -9.47 -10.41
C TYR A 140 10.28 -10.92 -9.94
N GLU A 141 9.22 -11.68 -9.66
CA GLU A 141 9.33 -13.10 -9.29
C GLU A 141 10.03 -13.93 -10.40
N LEU A 142 9.75 -13.65 -11.68
CA LEU A 142 10.41 -14.31 -12.82
C LEU A 142 11.89 -13.91 -12.97
N ASP A 143 12.24 -12.63 -12.80
CA ASP A 143 13.63 -12.16 -12.84
C ASP A 143 14.48 -12.83 -11.75
N VAL A 144 13.89 -13.01 -10.56
CA VAL A 144 14.53 -13.74 -9.46
C VAL A 144 14.74 -15.20 -9.82
N LEU A 145 13.72 -15.89 -10.33
CA LEU A 145 13.86 -17.28 -10.75
C LEU A 145 14.95 -17.44 -11.82
N LEU A 146 15.03 -16.51 -12.77
CA LEU A 146 16.09 -16.50 -13.78
C LEU A 146 17.48 -16.28 -13.16
N LYS A 147 17.62 -15.35 -12.20
CA LYS A 147 18.86 -15.17 -11.43
C LYS A 147 19.26 -16.44 -10.69
N LEU A 148 18.33 -17.08 -9.99
CA LEU A 148 18.59 -18.34 -9.28
C LEU A 148 19.01 -19.45 -10.25
N LEU A 149 18.30 -19.61 -11.37
CA LEU A 149 18.65 -20.58 -12.42
C LEU A 149 20.04 -20.31 -13.01
N SER A 150 20.40 -19.04 -13.26
CA SER A 150 21.72 -18.69 -13.76
C SER A 150 22.84 -19.06 -12.79
N ILE A 151 22.60 -18.93 -11.48
CA ILE A 151 23.55 -19.31 -10.43
C ILE A 151 23.69 -20.84 -10.36
N VAL A 152 22.58 -21.58 -10.44
CA VAL A 152 22.55 -23.05 -10.46
C VAL A 152 23.29 -23.60 -11.70
N HIS A 153 23.08 -23.00 -12.87
CA HIS A 153 23.73 -23.44 -14.12
C HIS A 153 25.23 -23.07 -14.19
N SER A 154 25.71 -22.11 -13.40
CA SER A 154 27.09 -21.60 -13.46
C SER A 154 28.18 -22.51 -12.86
N LYS A 155 27.90 -23.80 -12.57
CA LYS A 155 28.82 -24.72 -11.84
C LYS A 155 29.32 -24.18 -10.48
N LYS A 156 28.64 -23.17 -9.90
CA LYS A 156 28.99 -22.66 -8.56
C LYS A 156 28.67 -23.72 -7.51
N ARG A 157 29.58 -23.88 -6.54
CA ARG A 157 29.41 -24.78 -5.38
C ARG A 157 28.09 -24.43 -4.67
N LEU A 158 27.41 -25.45 -4.14
CA LEU A 158 26.11 -25.37 -3.44
C LEU A 158 26.02 -24.16 -2.48
N GLU A 159 27.10 -23.86 -1.76
CA GLU A 159 27.22 -22.68 -0.88
C GLU A 159 26.90 -21.34 -1.57
N GLY A 160 27.32 -21.15 -2.82
CA GLY A 160 27.07 -19.92 -3.57
C GLY A 160 25.59 -19.76 -3.95
N VAL A 161 24.92 -20.87 -4.28
CA VAL A 161 23.47 -20.89 -4.53
C VAL A 161 22.72 -20.56 -3.23
N VAL A 162 23.09 -21.24 -2.14
CA VAL A 162 22.46 -21.06 -0.83
C VAL A 162 22.63 -19.62 -0.34
N LYS A 163 23.83 -19.02 -0.43
CA LYS A 163 24.05 -17.62 -0.06
C LYS A 163 23.22 -16.63 -0.89
N ALA A 164 23.04 -16.88 -2.19
CA ALA A 164 22.19 -16.02 -3.03
C ALA A 164 20.71 -16.10 -2.62
N VAL A 165 20.21 -17.31 -2.32
CA VAL A 165 18.85 -17.50 -1.80
C VAL A 165 18.68 -16.77 -0.46
N MET A 166 19.65 -16.90 0.45
CA MET A 166 19.60 -16.22 1.75
C MET A 166 19.59 -14.70 1.62
N SER A 167 20.45 -14.13 0.77
CA SER A 167 20.47 -12.70 0.46
C SER A 167 19.11 -12.19 -0.01
N TYR A 168 18.46 -12.97 -0.87
CA TYR A 168 17.14 -12.62 -1.41
C TYR A 168 16.04 -12.66 -0.33
N LEU A 169 16.04 -13.69 0.51
CA LEU A 169 15.08 -13.80 1.61
C LEU A 169 15.22 -12.64 2.60
N ILE A 170 16.45 -12.25 2.91
CA ILE A 170 16.74 -11.07 3.74
C ILE A 170 16.13 -9.82 3.13
N GLU A 171 16.33 -9.58 1.83
CA GLU A 171 15.85 -8.38 1.15
C GLU A 171 14.32 -8.30 1.11
N ILE A 172 13.64 -9.40 0.73
CA ILE A 172 12.18 -9.42 0.61
C ILE A 172 11.49 -9.29 1.95
N ILE A 173 11.95 -10.07 2.92
CA ILE A 173 11.30 -10.15 4.23
C ILE A 173 11.77 -8.99 5.12
N LYS A 174 12.79 -8.24 4.66
CA LYS A 174 13.50 -7.22 5.44
C LYS A 174 13.96 -7.78 6.78
N ALA A 175 14.48 -9.00 6.73
CA ALA A 175 15.17 -9.59 7.86
C ALA A 175 16.52 -8.89 8.05
N VAL A 176 17.09 -8.97 9.25
CA VAL A 176 18.45 -8.50 9.54
C VAL A 176 19.47 -9.54 9.07
N ASP A 177 19.14 -10.82 9.20
CA ASP A 177 20.03 -11.93 8.88
C ASP A 177 19.24 -13.18 8.46
N CYS A 178 19.97 -14.20 7.98
CA CYS A 178 19.41 -15.48 7.60
C CYS A 178 20.40 -16.63 7.87
N SER A 179 19.86 -17.79 8.24
CA SER A 179 20.58 -19.06 8.29
C SER A 179 19.71 -20.17 7.71
N ILE A 180 20.34 -21.20 7.16
CA ILE A 180 19.67 -22.38 6.62
C ILE A 180 20.34 -23.60 7.23
N LEU A 181 19.55 -24.42 7.92
CA LEU A 181 19.94 -25.76 8.30
C LEU A 181 19.46 -26.74 7.24
N VAL A 182 20.34 -27.63 6.79
CA VAL A 182 20.03 -28.71 5.85
C VAL A 182 20.39 -30.02 6.51
N ASN A 183 19.44 -30.94 6.56
CA ASN A 183 19.62 -32.30 7.03
C ASN A 183 19.98 -33.20 5.83
N ASP A 184 21.21 -33.68 5.80
CA ASP A 184 21.71 -34.63 4.79
C ASP A 184 22.14 -35.95 5.44
N GLU A 185 22.63 -36.89 4.62
CA GLU A 185 23.05 -38.22 5.08
C GLU A 185 24.30 -38.18 5.98
N GLU A 186 25.09 -37.09 5.93
CA GLU A 186 26.29 -36.89 6.75
C GLU A 186 25.97 -36.13 8.06
N GLY A 187 24.79 -35.52 8.16
CA GLY A 187 24.28 -34.84 9.35
C GLY A 187 23.58 -33.53 9.03
N ILE A 188 23.55 -32.62 10.01
CA ILE A 188 22.95 -31.30 9.82
C ILE A 188 24.05 -30.29 9.50
N LYS A 189 23.98 -29.69 8.31
CA LYS A 189 24.86 -28.62 7.86
C LYS A 189 24.18 -27.27 8.06
N LYS A 190 24.93 -26.28 8.57
CA LYS A 190 24.48 -24.90 8.70
C LYS A 190 25.13 -24.02 7.65
N PHE A 191 24.31 -23.27 6.93
CA PHE A 191 24.72 -22.17 6.09
C PHE A 191 24.28 -20.86 6.76
N SER A 192 25.21 -19.94 6.93
CA SER A 192 24.92 -18.63 7.54
C SER A 192 25.25 -17.52 6.55
N TYR A 193 24.39 -16.50 6.47
CA TYR A 193 24.64 -15.37 5.58
C TYR A 193 25.80 -14.52 6.13
N ARG A 194 25.81 -14.29 7.45
CA ARG A 194 26.94 -13.74 8.22
C ARG A 194 27.60 -14.83 9.07
N ASN A 195 28.85 -14.62 9.47
CA ASN A 195 29.69 -15.68 10.06
C ASN A 195 29.11 -16.33 11.32
N GLU A 196 28.38 -15.60 12.18
CA GLU A 196 27.72 -16.17 13.36
C GLU A 196 26.38 -15.50 13.69
N THR A 197 25.38 -16.30 14.08
CA THR A 197 24.06 -15.85 14.55
C THR A 197 24.01 -15.86 16.08
N GLN A 198 23.33 -14.89 16.71
CA GLN A 198 23.25 -14.79 18.19
C GLN A 198 22.48 -15.94 18.85
N ILE A 199 21.68 -16.71 18.08
CA ILE A 199 20.87 -17.82 18.60
C ILE A 199 21.69 -19.10 18.79
N GLY A 200 22.78 -19.28 18.02
CA GLY A 200 23.62 -20.47 18.07
C GLY A 200 23.02 -21.69 17.36
N PHE A 201 23.89 -22.58 16.88
CA PHE A 201 23.51 -23.76 16.07
C PHE A 201 22.61 -24.75 16.81
N ASP A 202 22.88 -25.02 18.09
CA ASP A 202 22.12 -26.03 18.85
C ASP A 202 20.67 -25.62 19.09
N ASN A 203 20.41 -24.32 19.28
CA ASN A 203 19.06 -23.80 19.46
C ASN A 203 18.28 -23.83 18.14
N GLU A 204 18.91 -23.45 17.02
CA GLU A 204 18.32 -23.58 15.69
C GLU A 204 18.00 -25.03 15.34
N LYS A 205 18.89 -25.97 15.69
CA LYS A 205 18.67 -27.41 15.48
C LYS A 205 17.45 -27.94 16.24
N LYS A 206 17.22 -27.48 17.48
CA LYS A 206 16.00 -27.83 18.24
C LYS A 206 14.74 -27.31 17.56
N LEU A 207 14.81 -26.08 17.05
CA LEU A 207 13.72 -25.39 16.38
C LEU A 207 13.43 -25.90 14.96
N MET A 208 14.37 -26.61 14.34
CA MET A 208 14.22 -27.15 12.98
C MET A 208 13.03 -28.10 12.84
N SER A 209 12.67 -28.82 13.91
CA SER A 209 11.60 -29.83 13.94
C SER A 209 10.17 -29.26 13.86
N GLN A 210 10.02 -27.94 13.71
CA GLN A 210 8.74 -27.26 13.57
C GLN A 210 8.00 -27.75 12.31
N LYS A 211 6.75 -28.20 12.48
CA LYS A 211 5.96 -28.75 11.36
C LYS A 211 5.39 -27.67 10.43
N ALA A 212 5.28 -26.44 10.91
CA ALA A 212 4.70 -25.31 10.19
C ALA A 212 5.65 -24.11 10.27
N CYS A 213 5.37 -23.12 9.43
CA CYS A 213 6.00 -21.81 9.55
C CYS A 213 5.63 -21.20 10.91
N SER A 214 6.63 -20.75 11.67
CA SER A 214 6.40 -20.21 13.01
C SER A 214 7.21 -18.95 13.25
N LEU A 215 6.56 -17.96 13.86
CA LEU A 215 7.19 -16.74 14.33
C LEU A 215 7.33 -16.82 15.84
N ILE A 216 8.56 -16.82 16.34
CA ILE A 216 8.83 -16.93 17.77
C ILE A 216 9.55 -15.69 18.31
N ASN A 217 9.34 -15.42 19.59
CA ASN A 217 10.14 -14.47 20.34
C ASN A 217 11.27 -15.21 21.06
N VAL A 218 12.50 -14.96 20.65
CA VAL A 218 13.67 -15.72 21.07
C VAL A 218 13.95 -15.57 22.56
N ASN A 219 13.89 -14.35 23.10
CA ASN A 219 14.13 -14.11 24.51
C ASN A 219 13.09 -14.84 25.39
N LYS A 220 11.83 -14.84 24.94
CA LYS A 220 10.72 -15.48 25.66
C LYS A 220 10.75 -17.01 25.57
N GLU A 221 11.02 -17.56 24.38
CA GLU A 221 10.91 -19.00 24.15
C GLU A 221 12.19 -19.78 24.44
N LEU A 222 13.35 -19.18 24.18
CA LEU A 222 14.64 -19.82 24.40
C LEU A 222 15.38 -19.32 25.65
N GLY A 223 14.89 -18.26 26.30
CA GLY A 223 15.52 -17.68 27.49
C GLY A 223 16.90 -17.06 27.21
N LEU A 224 17.18 -16.71 25.95
CA LEU A 224 18.42 -16.08 25.54
C LEU A 224 18.34 -14.56 25.78
N ASN A 225 19.49 -13.93 26.06
CA ASN A 225 19.60 -12.48 26.09
C ASN A 225 20.24 -12.00 24.79
N ILE A 226 19.41 -11.82 23.76
CA ILE A 226 19.86 -11.33 22.45
C ILE A 226 19.35 -9.92 22.16
N ASP A 227 20.02 -9.25 21.22
CA ASP A 227 19.66 -7.90 20.83
C ASP A 227 18.20 -7.83 20.36
N ASN A 228 17.52 -6.72 20.69
CA ASN A 228 16.13 -6.50 20.31
C ASN A 228 15.91 -6.61 18.79
N GLU A 229 16.93 -6.30 18.00
CA GLU A 229 16.90 -6.44 16.55
C GLU A 229 16.85 -7.90 16.09
N TYR A 230 17.33 -8.87 16.87
CA TYR A 230 17.32 -10.31 16.56
C TYR A 230 16.22 -11.09 17.31
N ASN A 231 15.47 -10.43 18.20
CA ASN A 231 14.53 -11.08 19.11
C ASN A 231 13.32 -11.75 18.43
N ASN A 232 13.01 -11.38 17.18
CA ASN A 232 11.96 -12.03 16.41
C ASN A 232 12.59 -13.00 15.41
N LEU A 233 12.13 -14.25 15.41
CA LEU A 233 12.66 -15.29 14.54
C LEU A 233 11.52 -15.94 13.76
N LEU A 234 11.59 -15.85 12.43
CA LEU A 234 10.70 -16.60 11.55
C LEU A 234 11.40 -17.90 11.12
N ILE A 235 10.72 -19.02 11.34
CA ILE A 235 11.20 -20.36 11.04
C ILE A 235 10.36 -20.92 9.91
N ILE A 236 10.99 -21.27 8.79
CA ILE A 236 10.32 -21.84 7.63
C ILE A 236 10.87 -23.25 7.42
N PRO A 237 10.09 -24.32 7.69
CA PRO A 237 10.58 -25.69 7.50
C PRO A 237 10.79 -25.98 6.02
N LEU A 238 11.93 -26.59 5.70
CA LEU A 238 12.25 -27.09 4.38
C LEU A 238 11.80 -28.55 4.30
N LYS A 239 10.84 -28.82 3.41
CA LYS A 239 10.28 -30.17 3.22
C LYS A 239 10.26 -30.54 1.75
N SER A 240 10.55 -31.81 1.46
CA SER A 240 10.26 -32.41 0.16
C SER A 240 9.32 -33.58 0.38
N LYS A 241 8.08 -33.43 -0.11
CA LYS A 241 6.96 -34.31 0.24
C LYS A 241 6.80 -34.37 1.77
N GLU A 242 6.95 -35.55 2.37
CA GLU A 242 6.88 -35.76 3.83
C GLU A 242 8.24 -35.82 4.52
N LYS A 243 9.35 -35.69 3.78
CA LYS A 243 10.70 -35.70 4.36
C LYS A 243 11.11 -34.28 4.77
N GLU A 244 11.47 -34.12 6.04
CA GLU A 244 12.11 -32.92 6.56
C GLU A 244 13.54 -32.82 6.01
N LEU A 245 13.80 -31.75 5.26
CA LEU A 245 15.10 -31.44 4.68
C LEU A 245 15.87 -30.41 5.52
N GLY A 246 15.21 -29.73 6.46
CA GLY A 246 15.82 -28.77 7.36
C GLY A 246 14.92 -27.57 7.62
N ALA A 247 15.49 -26.39 7.85
CA ALA A 247 14.73 -25.17 8.07
C ALA A 247 15.51 -23.91 7.68
N VAL A 248 14.78 -22.87 7.29
CA VAL A 248 15.29 -21.51 7.11
C VAL A 248 14.93 -20.69 8.34
N PHE A 249 15.89 -19.93 8.83
CA PHE A 249 15.78 -19.05 9.98
C PHE A 249 16.03 -17.62 9.53
N LEU A 250 15.04 -16.76 9.72
CA LEU A 250 15.11 -15.34 9.37
C LEU A 250 15.01 -14.53 10.64
N TYR A 251 16.01 -13.69 10.88
CA TYR A 251 16.18 -12.99 12.15
C TYR A 251 15.80 -11.54 11.98
N GLY A 252 14.98 -11.04 12.90
CA GLY A 252 14.87 -9.62 13.15
C GLY A 252 14.09 -8.76 12.16
N GLY A 253 14.31 -7.46 12.24
CA GLY A 253 13.79 -6.48 11.27
C GLY A 253 12.26 -6.32 11.30
N ASP A 254 11.66 -6.22 10.12
CA ASP A 254 10.20 -6.04 9.97
C ASP A 254 9.42 -7.36 10.08
N ILE A 255 10.07 -8.48 10.40
CA ILE A 255 9.44 -9.80 10.54
C ILE A 255 8.26 -9.76 11.52
N LYS A 256 8.34 -8.96 12.59
CA LYS A 256 7.26 -8.75 13.57
C LYS A 256 5.94 -8.24 12.96
N ASN A 257 5.98 -7.67 11.75
CA ASN A 257 4.83 -7.13 11.05
C ASN A 257 4.21 -8.11 10.06
N LEU A 258 4.80 -9.30 9.88
CA LEU A 258 4.20 -10.38 9.09
C LEU A 258 3.02 -10.93 9.90
N LYS A 259 1.80 -10.75 9.38
CA LYS A 259 0.59 -11.32 9.99
C LYS A 259 0.52 -12.81 9.66
N GLU A 260 0.14 -13.60 10.66
CA GLU A 260 -0.22 -15.02 10.53
C GLU A 260 -1.30 -15.27 9.47
#